data_AF-A0A5N5XG53-F1
#
_entry.id   AF-A0A5N5XG53-F1
#
_cell.length_a   1.000
_cell.length_b   1.000
_cell.length_c   1.000
_cell.angle_alpha   90.00
_cell.angle_beta   90.00
_cell.angle_gamma   90.00
#
_symmetry.space_group_name_H-M   'P 1'
#
loop_
_entity.id
_entity.type
_entity.pdbx_description
1 polymer ?
#
loop_
_entity_poly.entity_id
_entity_poly.type
_entity_poly.pdbx_seq_one_letter_code
_entity_poly.pdbx_strand_id
1 'polypeptide(L)'
;MNRKVTLPRKNWKVSSREYFTYFMQSQGSMLRVLMENIYFNLEGILGQAPRINFAVSNLKQACIIGGQRYSARPDGAAVIGPRDRRVPIISFVGWYEGQTWCEFLSEVLSIMLGQLAGNVTGKSQDQAVFVGGFHRLEIYIALHTKGCSEDESFDLQSTRGYNLILKEDWLEATHGLTRLLRYMGMQR
;
A
#
# COMPACT_ATOMS: atom_id res chain seq x y z
N MET A 1 -0.95 5.68 15.94
CA MET A 1 0.21 6.30 16.63
C MET A 1 0.75 7.37 15.67
N ASN A 2 0.52 8.66 15.92
CA ASN A 2 0.94 9.72 14.99
C ASN A 2 2.44 10.00 15.14
N ARG A 3 3.22 9.90 14.06
CA ARG A 3 4.66 10.21 14.06
C ARG A 3 5.04 11.01 12.82
N LYS A 4 5.75 12.13 13.03
CA LYS A 4 6.36 12.92 11.96
C LYS A 4 7.52 12.13 11.36
N VAL A 5 7.34 11.66 10.13
CA VAL A 5 8.42 11.09 9.31
C VAL A 5 8.90 12.18 8.35
N THR A 6 10.19 12.49 8.37
CA THR A 6 10.77 13.41 7.39
C THR A 6 11.10 12.60 6.15
N LEU A 7 10.54 12.98 4.99
CA LEU A 7 10.86 12.32 3.72
C LEU A 7 12.36 12.50 3.41
N PRO A 8 13.13 11.41 3.24
CA PRO A 8 14.52 11.52 2.80
C PRO A 8 14.66 12.39 1.54
N ARG A 9 15.60 13.33 1.53
CA ARG A 9 15.86 14.16 0.34
C ARG A 9 16.69 13.45 -0.75
N LYS A 10 16.84 12.12 -0.69
CA LYS A 10 17.74 11.37 -1.59
C LYS A 10 17.12 10.07 -2.11
N ASN A 11 17.00 10.00 -3.43
CA ASN A 11 16.70 8.85 -4.29
C ASN A 11 16.95 7.47 -3.64
N TRP A 12 15.85 6.74 -3.40
CA TRP A 12 15.76 5.49 -2.64
C TRP A 12 16.17 4.25 -3.45
N LYS A 13 17.34 4.30 -4.09
CA LYS A 13 18.07 3.06 -4.30
C LYS A 13 18.72 2.68 -2.97
N VAL A 14 17.94 2.12 -2.05
CA VAL A 14 18.53 1.41 -0.91
C VAL A 14 19.22 0.20 -1.52
N SER A 15 20.55 0.26 -1.63
CA SER A 15 21.37 -0.72 -2.35
C SER A 15 21.22 -2.15 -1.81
N SER A 16 20.75 -2.31 -0.57
CA SER A 16 20.46 -3.62 0.02
C SER A 16 19.12 -4.22 -0.43
N ARG A 17 18.16 -3.42 -0.94
CA ARG A 17 16.83 -3.90 -1.37
C ARG A 17 16.93 -4.95 -2.48
N GLU A 18 17.84 -4.74 -3.43
CA GLU A 18 17.98 -5.61 -4.61
C GLU A 18 18.26 -7.07 -4.21
N TYR A 19 19.05 -7.27 -3.15
CA TYR A 19 19.39 -8.60 -2.62
C TYR A 19 18.17 -9.35 -2.07
N PHE A 20 17.22 -8.63 -1.47
CA PHE A 20 16.02 -9.22 -0.84
C PHE A 20 14.78 -9.22 -1.73
N THR A 21 14.92 -8.87 -3.01
CA THR A 21 13.79 -8.69 -3.94
C THR A 21 12.84 -9.89 -3.95
N TYR A 22 13.38 -11.11 -4.03
CA TYR A 22 12.56 -12.33 -4.05
C TYR A 22 11.76 -12.53 -2.75
N PHE A 23 12.37 -12.22 -1.60
CA PHE A 23 11.73 -12.33 -0.29
C PHE A 23 10.63 -11.27 -0.08
N MET A 24 10.84 -10.05 -0.56
CA MET A 24 9.79 -9.02 -0.49
C MET A 24 8.64 -9.32 -1.46
N GLN A 25 8.94 -9.85 -2.65
CA GLN A 25 7.92 -10.28 -3.61
C GLN A 25 7.07 -11.46 -3.12
N SER A 26 7.66 -12.39 -2.37
CA SER A 26 6.88 -13.48 -1.75
C SER A 26 5.93 -12.95 -0.69
N GLN A 27 6.37 -12.01 0.15
CA GLN A 27 5.50 -11.30 1.11
C GLN A 27 4.36 -10.55 0.40
N GLY A 28 4.67 -9.79 -0.66
CA GLY A 28 3.66 -9.13 -1.48
C GLY A 28 2.65 -10.10 -2.09
N SER A 29 3.11 -11.28 -2.51
CA SER A 29 2.25 -12.36 -3.02
C SER A 29 1.38 -12.99 -1.93
N MET A 30 1.90 -13.14 -0.71
CA MET A 30 1.12 -13.63 0.43
C MET A 30 -0.01 -12.66 0.80
N LEU A 31 0.28 -11.36 0.89
CA LEU A 31 -0.74 -10.33 1.13
C LEU A 31 -1.78 -10.30 0.02
N ARG A 32 -1.33 -10.45 -1.24
CA ARG A 32 -2.22 -10.55 -2.39
C ARG A 32 -3.18 -11.73 -2.27
N VAL A 33 -2.68 -12.93 -2.01
CA VAL A 33 -3.51 -14.14 -1.87
C VAL A 33 -4.46 -14.03 -0.68
N LEU A 34 -4.01 -13.44 0.43
CA LEU A 34 -4.88 -13.16 1.58
C LEU A 34 -6.04 -12.24 1.17
N MET A 35 -5.74 -11.14 0.50
CA MET A 35 -6.76 -10.18 0.06
C MET A 35 -7.70 -10.75 -1.00
N GLU A 36 -7.18 -11.54 -1.94
CA GLU A 36 -7.97 -12.30 -2.92
C GLU A 36 -8.96 -13.23 -2.21
N ASN A 37 -8.46 -14.04 -1.26
CA ASN A 37 -9.29 -14.97 -0.51
C ASN A 37 -10.36 -14.24 0.29
N ILE A 38 -10.02 -13.16 1.00
CA ILE A 38 -11.02 -12.36 1.73
C ILE A 38 -12.07 -11.83 0.74
N TYR A 39 -11.63 -11.28 -0.40
CA TYR A 39 -12.53 -10.73 -1.42
C TYR A 39 -13.51 -11.76 -1.99
N PHE A 40 -13.05 -12.95 -2.35
CA PHE A 40 -13.92 -13.99 -2.92
C PHE A 40 -14.88 -14.62 -1.89
N ASN A 41 -14.52 -14.60 -0.61
CA ASN A 41 -15.39 -15.06 0.47
C ASN A 41 -16.39 -13.98 0.95
N LEU A 42 -16.37 -12.77 0.36
CA LEU A 42 -17.35 -11.74 0.70
C LEU A 42 -18.68 -12.00 -0.01
N GLU A 43 -19.67 -12.44 0.76
CA GLU A 43 -21.06 -12.52 0.31
C GLU A 43 -21.57 -11.15 -0.19
N GLY A 44 -22.28 -11.15 -1.32
CA GLY A 44 -22.94 -9.96 -1.89
C GLY A 44 -22.10 -9.08 -2.83
N ILE A 45 -20.79 -9.32 -2.98
CA ILE A 45 -19.90 -8.47 -3.81
C ILE A 45 -19.83 -8.95 -5.27
N LEU A 46 -19.96 -10.25 -5.52
CA LEU A 46 -19.73 -10.89 -6.83
C LEU A 46 -20.69 -10.46 -7.95
N GLY A 47 -21.77 -9.73 -7.63
CA GLY A 47 -22.78 -9.29 -8.61
C GLY A 47 -22.84 -7.77 -8.90
N GLN A 48 -22.29 -6.90 -8.05
CA GLN A 48 -22.53 -5.45 -8.14
C GLN A 48 -21.29 -4.55 -7.99
N ALA A 49 -20.13 -5.08 -7.56
CA ALA A 49 -18.93 -4.27 -7.30
C ALA A 49 -17.94 -4.27 -8.49
N PRO A 50 -17.09 -3.24 -8.64
CA PRO A 50 -15.99 -3.25 -9.59
C PRO A 50 -15.07 -4.45 -9.33
N ARG A 51 -14.72 -5.21 -10.38
CA ARG A 51 -13.80 -6.35 -10.25
C ARG A 51 -12.42 -5.85 -9.79
N ILE A 52 -12.09 -6.11 -8.52
CA ILE A 52 -10.74 -5.90 -8.00
C ILE A 52 -9.81 -6.94 -8.66
N ASN A 53 -8.78 -6.44 -9.33
CA ASN A 53 -7.72 -7.26 -9.89
C ASN A 53 -6.52 -7.21 -8.96
N PHE A 54 -5.78 -8.29 -8.91
CA PHE A 54 -4.63 -8.41 -8.04
C PHE A 54 -3.40 -8.59 -8.92
N ALA A 55 -2.54 -7.57 -8.96
CA ALA A 55 -1.43 -7.48 -9.88
C ALA A 55 -0.11 -7.75 -9.16
N VAL A 56 0.74 -8.59 -9.78
CA VAL A 56 2.12 -8.82 -9.33
C VAL A 56 3.06 -7.84 -10.06
N SER A 57 3.78 -7.07 -9.23
CA SER A 57 5.09 -6.39 -9.40
C SER A 57 5.51 -5.63 -10.69
N ASN A 58 4.65 -5.21 -11.63
CA ASN A 58 5.07 -4.27 -12.69
C ASN A 58 4.65 -2.82 -12.49
N LEU A 59 3.99 -2.51 -11.37
CA LEU A 59 3.56 -1.15 -11.08
C LEU A 59 4.75 -0.33 -10.58
N LYS A 60 5.34 0.50 -11.44
CA LYS A 60 6.32 1.51 -11.03
C LYS A 60 5.57 2.81 -10.83
N GLN A 61 5.58 3.32 -9.60
CA GLN A 61 5.04 4.64 -9.30
C GLN A 61 6.19 5.62 -9.23
N ALA A 62 6.00 6.79 -9.81
CA ALA A 62 6.97 7.87 -9.70
C ALA A 62 6.24 9.17 -9.40
N CYS A 63 6.78 9.95 -8.48
CA CYS A 63 6.34 11.31 -8.22
C CYS A 63 7.52 12.27 -8.37
N ILE A 64 7.24 13.53 -8.68
CA ILE A 64 8.25 14.59 -8.69
C ILE A 64 7.92 15.52 -7.53
N ILE A 65 8.88 15.74 -6.62
CA ILE A 65 8.74 16.66 -5.48
C ILE A 65 9.92 17.61 -5.52
N GLY A 66 9.66 18.93 -5.54
CA GLY A 66 10.72 19.95 -5.62
C GLY A 66 11.67 19.77 -6.82
N GLY A 67 11.15 19.30 -7.97
CA GLY A 67 11.93 19.05 -9.18
C GLY A 67 12.75 17.75 -9.22
N GLN A 68 12.79 16.97 -8.13
CA GLN A 68 13.43 15.64 -8.12
C GLN A 68 12.43 14.52 -8.37
N ARG A 69 12.82 13.52 -9.16
CA ARG A 69 12.00 12.34 -9.45
C ARG A 69 12.23 11.24 -8.42
N TYR A 70 11.18 10.91 -7.68
CA TYR A 70 11.09 9.82 -6.73
C TYR A 70 10.40 8.65 -7.43
N SER A 71 10.90 7.43 -7.25
CA SER A 71 10.24 6.24 -7.78
C SER A 71 10.17 5.15 -6.74
N ALA A 72 8.99 4.59 -6.55
CA ALA A 72 8.74 3.45 -5.67
C ALA A 72 8.13 2.30 -6.47
N ARG A 73 8.49 1.09 -6.09
CA ARG A 73 7.92 -0.13 -6.65
C ARG A 73 7.29 -0.92 -5.50
N PRO A 74 5.95 -0.94 -5.38
CA PRO A 74 5.30 -1.89 -4.48
C PRO A 74 5.58 -3.33 -4.92
N ASP A 75 5.64 -4.22 -3.95
CA ASP A 75 5.88 -5.65 -4.16
C ASP A 75 4.61 -6.39 -4.64
N GLY A 76 3.45 -5.74 -4.52
CA GLY A 76 2.18 -6.14 -5.13
C GLY A 76 1.13 -5.05 -4.99
N ALA A 77 -0.04 -5.22 -5.61
CA ALA A 77 -1.17 -4.31 -5.40
C ALA A 77 -2.51 -4.99 -5.70
N ALA A 78 -3.56 -4.55 -5.01
CA ALA A 78 -4.93 -4.69 -5.48
C ALA A 78 -5.31 -3.44 -6.27
N VAL A 79 -5.85 -3.61 -7.47
CA VAL A 79 -6.10 -2.55 -8.45
C VAL A 79 -7.53 -2.64 -8.98
N ILE A 80 -8.13 -1.49 -9.30
CA ILE A 80 -9.40 -1.39 -10.02
C ILE A 80 -9.16 -0.79 -11.40
N GLY A 81 -10.06 -1.09 -12.34
CA GLY A 81 -10.09 -0.48 -13.65
C GLY A 81 -9.62 -1.38 -14.79
N PRO A 82 -9.79 -0.94 -16.05
CA PRO A 82 -9.40 -1.69 -17.23
C PRO A 82 -7.86 -1.79 -17.32
N ARG A 83 -7.35 -2.72 -18.13
CA ARG A 83 -5.91 -3.08 -18.18
C ARG A 83 -4.99 -1.87 -18.44
N ASP A 84 -5.47 -0.92 -19.22
CA ASP A 84 -4.80 0.32 -19.63
C ASP A 84 -4.88 1.45 -18.59
N ARG A 85 -5.78 1.35 -17.60
CA ARG A 85 -5.99 2.36 -16.54
C ARG A 85 -6.17 1.71 -15.17
N ARG A 86 -5.24 0.84 -14.79
CA ARG A 86 -5.24 0.21 -13.46
C ARG A 86 -4.84 1.23 -12.41
N VAL A 87 -5.76 1.52 -11.49
CA VAL A 87 -5.49 2.37 -10.33
C VAL A 87 -5.30 1.47 -9.10
N PRO A 88 -4.14 1.53 -8.42
CA PRO A 88 -3.92 0.76 -7.20
C PRO A 88 -4.77 1.32 -6.06
N ILE A 89 -5.60 0.46 -5.47
CA ILE A 89 -6.44 0.79 -4.32
C ILE A 89 -5.66 0.58 -3.03
N ILE A 90 -4.94 -0.55 -2.96
CA ILE A 90 -3.98 -0.85 -1.91
C ILE A 90 -2.71 -1.40 -2.53
N SER A 91 -1.57 -0.83 -2.14
CA SER A 91 -0.26 -1.32 -2.51
C SER A 91 0.35 -2.13 -1.38
N PHE A 92 1.14 -3.15 -1.73
CA PHE A 92 1.81 -4.03 -0.78
C PHE A 92 3.31 -3.74 -0.76
N VAL A 93 3.89 -3.65 0.43
CA VAL A 93 5.34 -3.47 0.65
C VAL A 93 5.88 -4.63 1.50
N GLY A 94 6.99 -5.22 1.05
CA GLY A 94 7.73 -6.22 1.80
C GLY A 94 8.76 -5.60 2.72
N TRP A 95 9.10 -6.32 3.79
CA TRP A 95 10.20 -5.98 4.69
C TRP A 95 11.36 -6.96 4.50
N TYR A 96 12.57 -6.57 4.88
CA TYR A 96 13.74 -7.47 4.88
C TYR A 96 14.58 -7.33 6.14
N GLU A 97 15.34 -8.37 6.45
CA GLU A 97 16.20 -8.39 7.63
C GLU A 97 17.29 -7.31 7.53
N GLY A 98 17.45 -6.53 8.61
CA GLY A 98 18.34 -5.38 8.64
C GLY A 98 17.69 -4.07 8.19
N GLN A 99 16.47 -4.09 7.61
CA GLN A 99 15.72 -2.87 7.35
C GLN A 99 15.21 -2.27 8.67
N THR A 100 15.56 -1.02 8.91
CA THR A 100 15.05 -0.25 10.05
C THR A 100 13.59 0.14 9.84
N TRP A 101 12.88 0.41 10.94
CA TRP A 101 11.50 0.89 10.88
C TRP A 101 11.36 2.21 10.09
N CYS A 102 12.33 3.12 10.21
CA CYS A 102 12.32 4.38 9.47
C CYS A 102 12.50 4.18 7.97
N GLU A 103 13.33 3.22 7.55
CA GLU A 103 13.49 2.87 6.13
C GLU A 103 12.21 2.25 5.59
N PHE A 104 11.61 1.29 6.31
CA PHE A 104 10.34 0.68 5.93
C PHE A 104 9.21 1.73 5.80
N LEU A 105 9.06 2.62 6.78
CA LEU A 105 8.09 3.72 6.71
C LEU A 105 8.37 4.68 5.54
N SER A 106 9.64 4.92 5.22
CA SER A 106 10.00 5.77 4.08
C SER A 106 9.58 5.12 2.75
N GLU A 107 9.65 3.78 2.64
CA GLU A 107 9.14 3.06 1.48
C GLU A 107 7.61 3.12 1.38
N VAL A 108 6.91 2.89 2.50
CA VAL A 108 5.45 3.06 2.60
C VAL A 108 5.04 4.44 2.09
N LEU A 109 5.68 5.50 2.58
CA LEU A 109 5.39 6.88 2.18
C LEU A 109 5.71 7.13 0.71
N SER A 110 6.80 6.58 0.20
CA SER A 110 7.19 6.75 -1.21
C SER A 110 6.17 6.12 -2.16
N ILE A 111 5.65 4.95 -1.81
CA ILE A 111 4.55 4.29 -2.53
C ILE A 111 3.29 5.15 -2.45
N MET A 112 2.92 5.64 -1.26
CA MET A 112 1.74 6.51 -1.11
C MET A 112 1.82 7.76 -1.98
N LEU A 113 2.95 8.47 -1.95
CA LEU A 113 3.15 9.69 -2.74
C LEU A 113 3.15 9.39 -4.24
N GLY A 114 3.70 8.25 -4.64
CA GLY A 114 3.63 7.77 -6.02
C GLY A 114 2.20 7.50 -6.49
N GLN A 115 1.35 6.90 -5.64
CA GLN A 115 -0.08 6.71 -5.91
C GLN A 115 -0.82 8.05 -6.00
N LEU A 116 -0.61 8.95 -5.03
CA LEU A 116 -1.26 10.25 -4.98
C LEU A 116 -0.92 11.09 -6.22
N ALA A 117 0.35 11.16 -6.61
CA ALA A 117 0.77 11.86 -7.81
C ALA A 117 0.12 11.29 -9.09
N GLY A 118 0.02 9.96 -9.19
CA GLY A 118 -0.70 9.29 -10.28
C GLY A 118 -2.19 9.67 -10.32
N ASN A 119 -2.86 9.70 -9.17
CA ASN A 119 -4.28 10.02 -9.06
C ASN A 119 -4.58 11.47 -9.46
N VAL A 120 -3.72 12.43 -9.10
CA VAL A 120 -3.84 13.85 -9.50
C VAL A 120 -3.82 13.99 -11.03
N THR A 121 -2.93 13.27 -11.73
CA THR A 121 -2.88 13.30 -13.20
C THR A 121 -4.13 12.68 -13.86
N GLY A 122 -4.84 11.81 -13.13
CA GLY A 122 -6.03 11.09 -13.58
C GLY A 122 -7.38 11.79 -13.33
N LYS A 123 -7.39 13.01 -12.76
CA LYS A 123 -8.60 13.73 -12.31
C LYS A 123 -9.43 13.03 -11.22
N SER A 124 -8.84 12.16 -10.40
CA SER A 124 -9.52 11.60 -9.22
C SER A 124 -9.18 12.43 -7.98
N GLN A 125 -10.05 13.38 -7.64
CA GLN A 125 -9.71 14.48 -6.73
C GLN A 125 -9.72 14.13 -5.23
N ASP A 126 -10.19 12.95 -4.80
CA ASP A 126 -10.34 12.59 -3.38
C ASP A 126 -10.14 11.10 -3.11
N GLN A 127 -8.98 10.53 -3.50
CA GLN A 127 -8.70 9.11 -3.26
C GLN A 127 -7.82 8.89 -2.04
N ALA A 128 -8.42 8.28 -1.02
CA ALA A 128 -7.68 7.67 0.07
C ALA A 128 -6.69 6.63 -0.49
N VAL A 129 -5.44 6.71 -0.04
CA VAL A 129 -4.38 5.79 -0.45
C VAL A 129 -4.05 4.86 0.70
N PHE A 130 -4.07 3.57 0.40
CA PHE A 130 -3.76 2.50 1.34
C PHE A 130 -2.46 1.82 0.95
N VAL A 131 -1.57 1.62 1.92
CA VAL A 131 -0.39 0.77 1.76
C VAL A 131 -0.35 -0.22 2.91
N GLY A 132 -0.37 -1.50 2.56
CA GLY A 132 -0.25 -2.61 3.51
C GLY A 132 1.13 -3.25 3.41
N GLY A 133 1.68 -3.74 4.50
CA GLY A 133 2.97 -4.43 4.45
C GLY A 133 3.24 -5.26 5.69
N PHE A 134 4.12 -6.23 5.52
CA PHE A 134 4.71 -6.92 6.65
C PHE A 134 5.88 -6.10 7.17
N HIS A 135 6.01 -6.01 8.48
CA HIS A 135 7.25 -5.63 9.13
C HIS A 135 7.51 -6.63 10.26
N ARG A 136 8.60 -7.41 10.12
CA ARG A 136 8.83 -8.61 10.94
C ARG A 136 7.66 -9.60 10.80
N LEU A 137 6.97 -9.90 11.89
CA LEU A 137 5.85 -10.85 11.94
C LEU A 137 4.48 -10.18 11.91
N GLU A 138 4.44 -8.86 11.78
CA GLU A 138 3.23 -8.07 11.92
C GLU A 138 2.81 -7.46 10.59
N ILE A 139 1.51 -7.45 10.33
CA ILE A 139 0.91 -6.67 9.24
C ILE A 139 0.59 -5.27 9.73
N TYR A 140 0.94 -4.29 8.92
CA TYR A 140 0.59 -2.90 9.08
C TYR A 140 -0.20 -2.42 7.88
N ILE A 141 -1.23 -1.61 8.12
CA ILE A 141 -1.93 -0.86 7.08
C ILE A 141 -1.76 0.61 7.40
N ALA A 142 -1.20 1.34 6.46
CA ALA A 142 -1.10 2.78 6.49
C ALA A 142 -2.12 3.39 5.53
N LEU A 143 -2.72 4.50 5.96
CA LEU A 143 -3.75 5.24 5.24
C LEU A 143 -3.39 6.72 5.18
N HIS A 144 -3.61 7.32 4.00
CA HIS A 144 -3.60 8.76 3.81
C HIS A 144 -4.87 9.21 3.07
N THR A 145 -5.55 10.24 3.59
CA THR A 145 -6.88 10.66 3.12
C THR A 145 -6.93 12.09 2.56
N LYS A 146 -5.80 12.83 2.51
CA LYS A 146 -5.76 14.21 2.01
C LYS A 146 -4.82 14.33 0.80
N GLY A 147 -4.97 15.40 0.02
CA GLY A 147 -3.99 15.77 -1.01
C GLY A 147 -2.69 16.26 -0.38
N CYS A 148 -1.58 16.19 -1.12
CA CYS A 148 -0.29 16.71 -0.68
C CYS A 148 -0.08 18.15 -1.18
N SER A 149 0.24 19.11 -0.30
CA SER A 149 0.88 20.38 -0.69
C SER A 149 2.38 20.37 -0.39
N GLU A 150 3.17 21.18 -1.11
CA GLU A 150 4.65 21.11 -1.12
C GLU A 150 5.31 21.31 0.26
N ASP A 151 4.64 22.02 1.16
CA ASP A 151 5.15 22.39 2.51
C ASP A 151 4.42 21.66 3.66
N GLU A 152 3.57 20.67 3.35
CA GLU A 152 2.73 20.04 4.36
C GLU A 152 3.41 18.87 5.07
N SER A 153 3.37 18.87 6.40
CA SER A 153 3.73 17.69 7.17
C SER A 153 2.64 16.63 7.04
N PHE A 154 2.99 15.45 6.52
CA PHE A 154 2.05 14.32 6.37
C PHE A 154 1.73 13.69 7.72
N ASP A 155 0.45 13.66 8.09
CA ASP A 155 -0.03 12.79 9.17
C ASP A 155 -0.34 11.41 8.59
N LEU A 156 0.51 10.43 8.90
CA LEU A 156 0.34 9.04 8.49
C LEU A 156 -0.44 8.31 9.57
N GLN A 157 -1.67 7.92 9.25
CA GLN A 157 -2.43 7.03 10.12
C GLN A 157 -2.07 5.58 9.78
N SER A 158 -1.39 4.90 10.71
CA SER A 158 -1.17 3.47 10.62
C SER A 158 -2.02 2.73 11.65
N THR A 159 -2.46 1.52 11.29
CA THR A 159 -2.99 0.56 12.26
C THR A 159 -1.90 0.23 13.29
N ARG A 160 -2.32 -0.40 14.40
CA ARG A 160 -1.39 -1.20 15.18
C ARG A 160 -0.86 -2.35 14.32
N GLY A 161 0.31 -2.89 14.66
CA GLY A 161 0.80 -4.11 14.05
C GLY A 161 -0.11 -5.28 14.44
N TYR A 162 -0.43 -6.13 13.46
CA TYR A 162 -1.20 -7.35 13.67
C TYR A 162 -0.32 -8.57 13.50
N ASN A 163 -0.05 -9.29 14.59
CA ASN A 163 0.70 -10.54 14.54
C ASN A 163 -0.23 -11.67 14.11
N LEU A 164 -0.11 -12.13 12.86
CA LEU A 164 -1.01 -13.14 12.31
C LEU A 164 -0.88 -14.54 12.94
N ILE A 165 0.13 -14.76 13.79
CA ILE A 165 0.25 -15.99 14.59
C ILE A 165 -0.81 -16.01 15.70
N LEU A 166 -1.21 -14.84 16.20
CA LEU A 166 -2.20 -14.71 17.27
C LEU A 166 -3.60 -14.70 16.67
N LYS A 167 -4.49 -15.54 17.21
CA LYS A 167 -5.87 -15.69 16.70
C LYS A 167 -6.64 -14.38 16.77
N GLU A 168 -6.47 -13.63 17.85
CA GLU A 168 -7.17 -12.37 18.10
C GLU A 168 -6.76 -11.31 17.07
N ASP A 169 -5.45 -11.19 16.83
CA ASP A 169 -4.91 -10.27 15.81
C ASP A 169 -5.29 -10.71 14.40
N TRP A 170 -5.31 -12.01 14.11
CA TRP A 170 -5.79 -12.54 12.84
C TRP A 170 -7.25 -12.14 12.59
N LEU A 171 -8.13 -12.30 13.59
CA LEU A 171 -9.54 -11.94 13.48
C LEU A 171 -9.73 -10.43 13.30
N GLU A 172 -9.00 -9.61 14.06
CA GLU A 172 -9.07 -8.15 13.92
C GLU A 172 -8.56 -7.69 12.55
N ALA A 173 -7.42 -8.21 12.09
CA ALA A 173 -6.84 -7.87 10.80
C ALA A 173 -7.76 -8.26 9.64
N THR A 174 -8.27 -9.49 9.64
CA THR A 174 -9.18 -9.97 8.59
C THR A 174 -10.50 -9.20 8.57
N HIS A 175 -11.04 -8.81 9.74
CA HIS A 175 -12.21 -7.95 9.82
C HIS A 175 -11.91 -6.54 9.28
N GLY A 176 -10.77 -5.94 9.64
CA GLY A 176 -10.33 -4.66 9.10
C GLY A 176 -10.18 -4.66 7.58
N LEU A 177 -9.50 -5.67 7.04
CA LEU A 177 -9.32 -5.88 5.59
C LEU A 177 -10.65 -6.10 4.87
N THR A 178 -11.57 -6.84 5.49
CA THR A 178 -12.93 -7.03 4.97
C THR A 178 -13.69 -5.72 4.86
N ARG A 179 -13.65 -4.89 5.90
CA ARG A 179 -14.27 -3.56 5.90
C ARG A 179 -13.65 -2.65 4.85
N LEU A 180 -12.33 -2.71 4.68
CA LEU A 180 -11.62 -1.99 3.64
C LEU A 180 -12.07 -2.42 2.23
N LEU A 181 -12.12 -3.73 1.96
CA LEU A 181 -12.61 -4.25 0.67
C LEU A 181 -14.05 -3.84 0.38
N ARG A 182 -14.93 -3.84 1.39
CA ARG A 182 -16.31 -3.34 1.26
C ARG A 182 -16.35 -1.84 0.97
N TYR A 183 -15.58 -1.03 1.69
CA TYR A 183 -15.46 0.41 1.44
C TYR A 183 -15.02 0.66 -0.01
N MET A 184 -13.97 -0.04 -0.46
CA MET A 184 -13.43 0.09 -1.81
C MET A 184 -14.40 -0.41 -2.90
N GLY A 185 -15.19 -1.46 -2.61
CA GLY A 185 -16.22 -1.97 -3.53
C GLY A 185 -17.47 -1.09 -3.63
N MET A 186 -17.66 -0.15 -2.68
CA MET A 186 -18.80 0.77 -2.62
C MET A 186 -18.50 2.18 -3.14
N GLN A 187 -17.22 2.58 -3.25
CA GLN A 187 -16.87 3.91 -3.79
C GLN A 187 -17.15 3.98 -5.30
N ARG A 188 -18.05 4.91 -5.68
CA ARG A 188 -18.39 5.32 -7.05
C ARG A 188 -17.74 6.67 -7.35
#